data_AF-A0A961ISK8-F1
#
_entry.id   AF-A0A961ISK8-F1
#
_cell.length_a   1.000
_cell.length_b   1.000
_cell.length_c   1.000
_cell.angle_alpha   90.00
_cell.angle_beta   90.00
_cell.angle_gamma   90.00
#
_symmetry.space_group_name_H-M   'P 1'
#
loop_
_entity.id
_entity.type
_entity.pdbx_description
1 polymer ?
#
loop_
_entity_poly.entity_id
_entity_poly.type
_entity_poly.pdbx_seq_one_letter_code
_entity_poly.pdbx_strand_id
1 'polypeptide(L)'
;MNLFKSWEAMLAVVLVVELIVLGLINPAFLNIENLLFSTSDFVHVIIAAVGLTLVIMTGGMDISGVSIMGLASIVLGLMFVAGVPIGFAVIAALAVGLGAGAFNGTVIAKTDINPLVVTLAMLFLYAGIATGLPTLLDMLGSGAGLAGGFEAYQ
;
A
#
# COMPACT_ATOMS: atom_id res chain seq x y z
N MET A 1 -8.28 28.50 20.62
CA MET A 1 -8.49 27.54 19.52
C MET A 1 -9.29 26.37 20.11
N ASN A 2 -10.55 26.21 19.72
CA ASN A 2 -11.41 25.19 20.32
C ASN A 2 -10.92 23.81 19.88
N LEU A 3 -10.32 23.06 20.80
CA LEU A 3 -9.78 21.71 20.57
C LEU A 3 -10.81 20.82 19.86
N PHE A 4 -12.10 20.95 20.21
CA PHE A 4 -13.22 20.21 19.62
C PHE A 4 -13.60 20.57 18.17
N LYS A 5 -12.90 21.51 17.52
CA LYS A 5 -13.12 21.85 16.08
C LYS A 5 -11.96 21.42 15.18
N SER A 6 -10.91 20.82 15.74
CA SER A 6 -9.75 20.38 14.96
C SER A 6 -9.99 18.97 14.41
N TRP A 7 -9.42 18.67 13.24
CA TRP A 7 -9.59 17.39 12.55
C TRP A 7 -8.98 16.23 13.37
N GLU A 8 -7.91 16.52 14.11
CA GLU A 8 -7.24 15.59 15.02
C GLU A 8 -8.17 15.20 16.18
N ALA A 9 -8.88 16.18 16.76
CA ALA A 9 -9.82 15.91 17.84
C ALA A 9 -11.00 15.08 17.35
N MET A 10 -11.47 15.31 16.11
CA MET A 10 -12.51 14.47 15.51
C MET A 10 -12.03 13.03 15.33
N LEU A 11 -10.81 12.80 14.82
CA LEU A 11 -10.24 11.46 14.68
C LEU A 11 -10.07 10.77 16.03
N ALA A 12 -9.61 11.49 17.06
CA ALA A 12 -9.50 10.96 18.42
C ALA A 12 -10.85 10.56 19.01
N VAL A 13 -11.89 11.37 18.78
CA VAL A 13 -13.27 11.04 19.20
C VAL A 13 -13.76 9.79 18.47
N VAL A 14 -13.56 9.70 17.16
CA VAL A 14 -13.95 8.52 16.37
C VAL A 14 -13.24 7.26 16.89
N LEU A 15 -11.93 7.33 17.14
CA LEU A 15 -11.16 6.22 17.70
C LEU A 15 -11.71 5.77 19.07
N VAL A 16 -11.99 6.71 19.98
CA VAL A 16 -12.55 6.38 21.30
C VAL A 16 -13.94 5.72 21.16
N VAL A 17 -14.78 6.24 20.27
CA VAL A 17 -16.10 5.67 20.00
C VAL A 17 -15.97 4.25 19.44
N GLU A 18 -15.07 4.02 18.49
CA GLU A 18 -14.81 2.71 17.91
C GLU A 18 -14.36 1.70 18.98
N LEU A 19 -13.41 2.08 19.84
CA LEU A 19 -12.93 1.22 20.93
C LEU A 19 -14.08 0.82 21.89
N ILE A 20 -14.96 1.77 22.24
CA ILE A 20 -16.10 1.50 23.11
C ILE A 20 -17.12 0.58 22.42
N VAL A 21 -17.55 0.95 21.20
CA VAL A 21 -18.59 0.21 20.48
C VAL A 21 -18.14 -1.21 20.16
N LEU A 22 -16.95 -1.37 19.57
CA LEU A 22 -16.42 -2.68 19.22
C LEU A 22 -16.07 -3.51 20.45
N GLY A 23 -15.57 -2.87 21.53
CA GLY A 23 -15.31 -3.55 22.80
C GLY A 23 -16.59 -4.05 23.49
N LEU A 24 -17.70 -3.32 23.38
CA LEU A 24 -19.02 -3.76 23.89
C LEU A 24 -19.61 -4.90 23.04
N ILE A 25 -19.41 -4.88 21.72
CA ILE A 25 -19.89 -5.93 20.81
C ILE A 25 -19.06 -7.21 20.97
N ASN A 26 -17.75 -7.09 21.09
CA ASN A 26 -16.83 -8.21 21.22
C ASN A 26 -15.73 -7.91 22.25
N PRO A 27 -15.79 -8.46 23.48
CA PRO A 27 -14.75 -8.25 24.49
C PRO A 27 -13.34 -8.69 24.06
N ALA A 28 -13.23 -9.64 23.14
CA ALA A 28 -11.94 -10.05 22.59
C ALA A 28 -11.28 -8.95 21.74
N PHE A 29 -12.05 -8.00 21.19
CA PHE A 29 -11.50 -6.87 20.44
C PHE A 29 -10.52 -6.03 21.27
N LEU A 30 -10.83 -5.78 22.54
CA LEU A 30 -9.98 -4.99 23.46
C LEU A 30 -8.82 -5.79 24.04
N ASN A 31 -8.64 -7.05 23.66
CA ASN A 31 -7.45 -7.81 24.04
C ASN A 31 -6.21 -7.15 23.43
N ILE A 32 -5.20 -6.89 24.26
CA ILE A 32 -3.98 -6.20 23.83
C ILE A 32 -3.25 -6.92 22.69
N GLU A 33 -3.28 -8.25 22.65
CA GLU A 33 -2.70 -9.02 21.55
C GLU A 33 -3.43 -8.73 20.24
N ASN A 34 -4.77 -8.70 20.26
CA ASN A 34 -5.57 -8.38 19.08
C ASN A 34 -5.36 -6.94 18.61
N LEU A 35 -5.24 -5.99 19.54
CA LEU A 35 -4.94 -4.60 19.20
C LEU A 35 -3.54 -4.46 18.58
N LEU A 36 -2.54 -5.19 19.09
CA LEU A 36 -1.17 -5.17 18.57
C LEU A 36 -1.06 -5.84 17.20
N PHE A 37 -1.73 -6.98 16.99
CA PHE A 37 -1.79 -7.63 15.67
C PHE A 37 -2.48 -6.72 14.65
N SER A 38 -3.64 -6.15 14.99
CA SER A 38 -4.36 -5.24 14.10
C SER A 38 -3.55 -3.97 13.78
N THR A 39 -2.83 -3.42 14.76
CA THR A 39 -1.93 -2.28 14.51
C THR A 39 -0.77 -2.67 13.58
N SER A 40 -0.25 -3.90 13.72
CA SER A 40 0.84 -4.40 12.87
C SER A 40 0.45 -4.48 11.40
N ASP A 41 -0.83 -4.76 11.10
CA ASP A 41 -1.35 -4.78 9.72
C ASP A 41 -1.21 -3.41 9.04
N PHE A 42 -1.22 -2.30 9.78
CA PHE A 42 -1.09 -0.95 9.24
C PHE A 42 0.35 -0.40 9.20
N VAL A 43 1.35 -1.14 9.72
CA VAL A 43 2.74 -0.67 9.80
C VAL A 43 3.30 -0.26 8.44
N HIS A 44 2.97 -1.00 7.38
CA HIS A 44 3.39 -0.69 6.01
C HIS A 44 2.87 0.67 5.53
N VAL A 45 1.63 1.05 5.88
CA VAL A 45 1.05 2.36 5.59
C VAL A 45 1.72 3.45 6.41
N ILE A 46 2.03 3.20 7.69
CA ILE A 46 2.72 4.17 8.56
C ILE A 46 4.11 4.50 8.01
N ILE A 47 4.88 3.48 7.61
CA ILE A 47 6.21 3.67 7.00
C ILE A 47 6.10 4.52 5.73
N ALA A 48 5.13 4.22 4.87
CA ALA A 48 4.87 4.99 3.65
C ALA A 48 4.46 6.45 3.97
N ALA A 49 3.60 6.66 4.96
CA ALA A 49 3.13 7.97 5.39
C ALA A 49 4.28 8.88 5.87
N VAL A 50 5.27 8.32 6.58
CA VAL A 50 6.48 9.06 6.98
C VAL A 50 7.25 9.55 5.75
N GLY A 51 7.41 8.71 4.73
CA GLY A 51 8.04 9.11 3.47
C GLY A 51 7.25 10.19 2.72
N LEU A 52 5.93 10.02 2.63
CA LEU A 52 5.01 10.97 2.00
C LEU A 52 5.00 12.33 2.72
N THR A 53 5.23 12.35 4.02
CA THR A 53 5.34 13.60 4.79
C THR A 53 6.49 14.46 4.27
N LEU A 54 7.63 13.86 3.89
CA LEU A 54 8.75 14.59 3.27
C LEU A 54 8.34 15.21 1.93
N VAL A 55 7.54 14.50 1.13
CA VAL A 55 7.03 14.99 -0.17
C VAL A 55 6.06 16.16 0.02
N ILE A 56 5.18 16.09 1.03
CA ILE A 56 4.24 17.17 1.32
C ILE A 56 4.99 18.40 1.84
N MET A 57 6.03 18.22 2.66
CA MET A 57 6.85 19.32 3.16
C MET A 57 7.59 20.07 2.04
N THR A 58 7.95 19.42 0.94
CA THR A 58 8.54 20.10 -0.23
C THR A 58 7.50 20.81 -1.10
N GLY A 59 6.22 20.81 -0.71
CA GLY A 59 5.11 21.39 -1.47
C GLY A 59 4.58 20.47 -2.58
N GLY A 60 5.06 19.22 -2.63
CA GLY A 60 4.59 18.21 -3.56
C GLY A 60 3.35 17.47 -3.05
N MET A 61 2.80 16.61 -3.90
CA MET A 61 1.79 15.62 -3.53
C MET A 61 2.18 14.28 -4.18
N ASP A 62 2.02 13.19 -3.43
CA ASP A 62 2.20 11.84 -3.97
C ASP A 62 1.08 10.91 -3.52
N ILE A 63 0.12 10.71 -4.43
CA ILE A 63 -1.01 9.78 -4.25
C ILE A 63 -0.64 8.37 -4.74
N SER A 64 0.35 8.26 -5.62
CA SER A 64 0.70 7.02 -6.31
C SER A 64 1.32 5.95 -5.40
N GLY A 65 1.81 6.32 -4.22
CA GLY A 65 2.43 5.42 -3.25
C GLY A 65 1.62 4.15 -2.97
N VAL A 66 0.28 4.26 -2.89
CA VAL A 66 -0.60 3.09 -2.66
C VAL A 66 -0.54 2.10 -3.82
N SER A 67 -0.55 2.58 -5.06
CA SER A 67 -0.43 1.71 -6.23
C SER A 67 0.97 1.09 -6.40
N ILE A 68 2.01 1.80 -5.95
CA ILE A 68 3.39 1.27 -5.92
C ILE A 68 3.48 0.12 -4.92
N MET A 69 2.88 0.30 -3.73
CA MET A 69 2.81 -0.76 -2.72
C MET A 69 2.06 -1.98 -3.26
N GLY A 70 0.89 -1.77 -3.90
CA GLY A 70 0.14 -2.84 -4.55
C GLY A 70 0.93 -3.55 -5.66
N LEU A 71 1.64 -2.81 -6.51
CA LEU A 71 2.50 -3.39 -7.55
C LEU A 71 3.64 -4.23 -6.95
N ALA A 72 4.32 -3.73 -5.92
CA ALA A 72 5.37 -4.47 -5.22
C ALA A 72 4.83 -5.75 -4.57
N SER A 73 3.63 -5.72 -3.97
CA SER A 73 2.95 -6.88 -3.41
C SER A 73 2.63 -7.94 -4.48
N ILE A 74 2.14 -7.51 -5.65
CA ILE A 74 1.88 -8.43 -6.77
C ILE A 74 3.18 -9.08 -7.25
N VAL A 75 4.25 -8.30 -7.46
CA VAL A 75 5.55 -8.83 -7.90
C VAL A 75 6.08 -9.86 -6.90
N LEU A 76 5.99 -9.57 -5.60
CA LEU A 76 6.38 -10.52 -4.55
C LEU A 76 5.56 -11.80 -4.63
N GLY A 77 4.23 -11.70 -4.72
CA GLY A 77 3.32 -12.84 -4.79
C GLY A 77 3.57 -13.71 -6.03
N LEU A 78 3.73 -13.09 -7.20
CA LEU A 78 4.04 -13.79 -8.45
C LEU A 78 5.37 -14.56 -8.36
N MET A 79 6.41 -13.93 -7.83
CA MET A 79 7.71 -14.59 -7.67
C MET A 79 7.67 -15.73 -6.65
N PHE A 80 6.91 -15.56 -5.57
CA PHE A 80 6.72 -16.61 -4.57
C PHE A 80 5.99 -17.82 -5.15
N VAL A 81 4.90 -17.60 -5.89
CA VAL A 81 4.16 -18.68 -6.58
C VAL A 81 5.00 -19.34 -7.69
N ALA A 82 5.91 -18.60 -8.32
CA ALA A 82 6.87 -19.14 -9.27
C ALA A 82 8.02 -19.96 -8.61
N GLY A 83 8.00 -20.13 -7.28
CA GLY A 83 9.00 -20.90 -6.54
C GLY A 83 10.32 -20.17 -6.30
N VAL A 84 10.37 -18.86 -6.54
CA VAL A 84 11.56 -18.05 -6.23
C VAL A 84 11.73 -17.97 -4.70
N PRO A 85 12.94 -18.17 -4.16
CA PRO A 85 13.17 -18.04 -2.72
C PRO A 85 12.76 -16.66 -2.22
N ILE A 86 12.06 -16.62 -1.08
CA ILE A 86 11.41 -15.42 -0.55
C ILE A 86 12.35 -14.21 -0.43
N GLY A 87 13.63 -14.42 -0.09
CA GLY A 87 14.62 -13.36 0.00
C GLY A 87 14.84 -12.62 -1.34
N PHE A 88 14.89 -13.35 -2.45
CA PHE A 88 15.01 -12.75 -3.79
C PHE A 88 13.71 -12.08 -4.24
N ALA A 89 12.56 -12.66 -3.91
CA ALA A 89 11.26 -12.05 -4.19
C ALA A 89 11.08 -10.70 -3.46
N VAL A 90 11.50 -10.63 -2.19
CA VAL A 90 11.51 -9.38 -1.41
C VAL A 90 12.43 -8.34 -2.04
N ILE A 91 13.66 -8.70 -2.40
CA ILE A 91 14.60 -7.77 -3.05
C ILE A 91 14.02 -7.23 -4.36
N ALA A 92 13.40 -8.09 -5.17
CA ALA A 92 12.78 -7.67 -6.42
C ALA A 92 11.60 -6.72 -6.19
N ALA A 93 10.73 -7.02 -5.22
CA ALA A 93 9.60 -6.15 -4.86
C ALA A 93 10.07 -4.78 -4.37
N LEU A 94 11.11 -4.73 -3.53
CA LEU A 94 11.74 -3.49 -3.07
C LEU A 94 12.38 -2.72 -4.24
N ALA A 95 13.03 -3.40 -5.17
CA ALA A 95 13.62 -2.77 -6.35
C ALA A 95 12.55 -2.15 -7.26
N VAL A 96 11.40 -2.81 -7.43
CA VAL A 96 10.25 -2.27 -8.16
C VAL A 96 9.70 -1.02 -7.47
N GLY A 97 9.50 -1.08 -6.14
CA GLY A 97 9.03 0.08 -5.37
C GLY A 97 9.98 1.28 -5.46
N LEU A 98 11.28 1.03 -5.28
CA LEU A 98 12.33 2.05 -5.40
C LEU A 98 12.37 2.64 -6.82
N GLY A 99 12.31 1.79 -7.85
CA GLY A 99 12.32 2.21 -9.25
C GLY A 99 11.11 3.06 -9.61
N ALA A 100 9.91 2.66 -9.17
CA ALA A 100 8.68 3.43 -9.40
C ALA A 100 8.72 4.79 -8.69
N GLY A 101 9.13 4.82 -7.41
CA GLY A 101 9.28 6.07 -6.66
C GLY A 101 10.33 7.01 -7.27
N ALA A 102 11.47 6.47 -7.69
CA ALA A 102 12.51 7.24 -8.37
C ALA A 102 12.04 7.79 -9.72
N PHE A 103 11.26 7.01 -10.47
CA PHE A 103 10.66 7.46 -11.72
C PHE A 103 9.69 8.62 -11.49
N ASN A 104 8.78 8.50 -10.52
CA ASN A 104 7.86 9.58 -10.14
C ASN A 104 8.60 10.85 -9.75
N GLY A 105 9.57 10.74 -8.85
CA GLY A 105 10.39 11.88 -8.41
C GLY A 105 11.13 12.53 -9.57
N THR A 106 11.64 11.74 -10.52
CA THR A 106 12.34 12.25 -11.70
C THR A 106 11.41 12.98 -12.65
N VAL A 107 10.21 12.44 -12.91
CA VAL A 107 9.21 13.10 -13.78
C VAL A 107 8.79 14.42 -13.15
N ILE A 108 8.47 14.44 -11.86
CA ILE A 108 8.09 15.66 -11.14
C ILE A 108 9.23 16.69 -11.15
N ALA A 109 10.48 16.25 -10.91
CA ALA A 109 11.62 17.17 -10.84
C ALA A 109 12.05 17.75 -12.20
N LYS A 110 11.77 17.06 -13.30
CA LYS A 110 12.23 17.45 -14.65
C LYS A 110 11.12 18.03 -15.54
N THR A 111 9.87 18.07 -15.07
CA THR A 111 8.74 18.57 -15.85
C THR A 111 8.05 19.70 -15.11
N ASP A 112 7.41 20.60 -15.85
CA ASP A 112 6.59 21.68 -15.29
C ASP A 112 5.13 21.22 -15.03
N ILE A 113 4.89 19.91 -14.98
CA ILE A 113 3.57 19.34 -14.77
C ILE A 113 3.25 19.38 -13.27
N ASN A 114 2.03 19.76 -12.93
CA ASN A 114 1.57 19.73 -11.53
C ASN A 114 1.77 18.33 -10.91
N PRO A 115 2.43 18.20 -9.74
CA PRO A 115 2.68 16.92 -9.07
C PRO A 115 1.42 16.07 -8.86
N LEU A 116 0.26 16.68 -8.64
CA LEU A 116 -1.02 15.96 -8.52
C LEU A 116 -1.35 15.18 -9.79
N VAL A 117 -1.19 15.81 -10.95
CA VAL A 117 -1.54 15.22 -12.24
C VAL A 117 -0.60 14.06 -12.56
N VAL A 118 0.70 14.25 -12.31
CA VAL A 118 1.70 13.18 -12.47
C VAL A 118 1.34 12.01 -11.57
N THR A 119 1.11 12.24 -10.28
CA THR A 119 0.92 11.15 -9.33
C THR A 119 -0.43 10.46 -9.47
N LEU A 120 -1.49 11.14 -9.92
CA LEU A 120 -2.73 10.49 -10.32
C LEU A 120 -2.56 9.64 -11.59
N ALA A 121 -1.82 10.12 -12.58
CA ALA A 121 -1.53 9.32 -13.77
C ALA A 121 -0.73 8.06 -13.42
N MET A 122 0.30 8.22 -12.57
CA MET A 122 1.12 7.10 -12.08
C MET A 122 0.32 6.13 -11.21
N LEU A 123 -0.63 6.62 -10.40
CA LEU A 123 -1.56 5.79 -9.63
C LEU A 123 -2.29 4.79 -10.55
N PHE A 124 -2.90 5.28 -11.62
CA PHE A 124 -3.62 4.42 -12.57
C PHE A 124 -2.68 3.52 -13.38
N LEU A 125 -1.50 4.02 -13.75
CA LEU A 125 -0.49 3.25 -14.46
C LEU A 125 -0.03 2.04 -13.64
N TYR A 126 0.43 2.26 -12.41
CA TYR A 126 0.94 1.20 -11.55
C TYR A 126 -0.16 0.24 -11.12
N ALA A 127 -1.36 0.74 -10.83
CA ALA A 127 -2.51 -0.12 -10.56
C ALA A 127 -2.84 -1.01 -11.77
N GLY A 128 -2.86 -0.44 -12.98
CA GLY A 128 -3.09 -1.19 -14.22
C GLY A 128 -2.02 -2.25 -14.49
N ILE A 129 -0.75 -1.94 -14.24
CA ILE A 129 0.34 -2.93 -14.33
C ILE A 129 0.16 -4.03 -13.28
N ALA A 130 -0.16 -3.66 -12.04
CA ALA A 130 -0.33 -4.60 -10.94
C ALA A 130 -1.46 -5.62 -11.22
N THR A 131 -2.58 -5.19 -11.80
CA THR A 131 -3.68 -6.09 -12.15
C THR A 131 -3.48 -6.78 -13.50
N GLY A 132 -2.84 -6.10 -14.45
CA GLY A 132 -2.60 -6.63 -15.80
C GLY A 132 -1.53 -7.72 -15.84
N LEU A 133 -0.46 -7.58 -15.06
CA LEU A 133 0.67 -8.50 -15.07
C LEU A 133 0.27 -9.96 -14.74
N PRO A 134 -0.45 -10.26 -13.64
CA PRO A 134 -0.93 -11.62 -13.37
C PRO A 134 -1.80 -12.17 -14.51
N THR A 135 -2.69 -11.34 -15.06
CA THR A 135 -3.59 -11.72 -16.15
C THR A 135 -2.81 -12.13 -17.40
N LEU A 136 -1.80 -11.34 -17.79
CA LEU A 136 -0.96 -11.65 -18.95
C LEU A 136 -0.15 -12.93 -18.74
N LEU A 137 0.38 -13.17 -17.53
CA LEU A 137 1.11 -14.38 -17.20
C LEU A 137 0.23 -15.63 -17.31
N ASP A 138 -1.02 -15.54 -16.85
CA ASP A 138 -2.00 -16.63 -16.95
C ASP A 138 -2.35 -16.93 -18.42
N MET A 139 -2.60 -15.89 -19.23
CA MET A 139 -2.86 -16.02 -20.67
C MET A 139 -1.69 -16.65 -21.44
N LEU A 140 -0.46 -16.41 -21.02
CA LEU A 140 0.74 -16.98 -21.62
C LEU A 140 1.01 -18.44 -21.21
N GLY A 141 0.12 -19.05 -20.42
CA GLY A 141 0.26 -20.43 -19.95
C GLY A 141 1.45 -20.62 -19.03
N SER A 142 1.92 -19.54 -18.38
CA SER A 142 2.94 -19.67 -17.34
C SER A 142 2.29 -20.42 -16.19
N GLY A 143 2.62 -21.70 -16.01
CA GLY A 143 2.09 -22.56 -14.94
C GLY A 143 2.47 -22.11 -13.52
N ALA A 144 2.82 -20.83 -13.32
CA ALA A 144 2.69 -20.19 -12.02
C ALA A 144 1.24 -20.41 -11.60
N GLY A 145 1.01 -21.14 -10.50
CA GLY A 145 -0.32 -21.57 -10.07
C GLY A 145 -1.24 -20.42 -9.64
N LEU A 146 -1.51 -19.47 -10.53
CA LEU A 146 -2.40 -18.34 -10.31
C LEU A 146 -3.85 -18.81 -10.33
N ALA A 147 -4.24 -19.71 -11.25
CA ALA A 147 -5.56 -20.34 -11.22
C ALA A 147 -5.79 -21.23 -9.98
N GLY A 148 -4.78 -21.98 -9.53
CA GLY A 148 -4.90 -22.88 -8.38
C GLY A 148 -4.64 -22.25 -6.99
N GLY A 149 -3.90 -21.15 -6.94
CA GLY A 149 -3.48 -20.50 -5.69
C GLY A 149 -4.55 -19.60 -5.06
N PHE A 150 -5.41 -18.98 -5.87
CA PHE A 150 -6.55 -18.20 -5.34
C PHE A 150 -7.74 -19.09 -4.95
N GLU A 151 -7.92 -20.24 -5.61
CA GLU A 151 -8.96 -21.23 -5.25
C GLU A 151 -8.60 -22.08 -4.03
N ALA A 152 -7.31 -22.29 -3.73
CA ALA A 152 -6.88 -23.07 -2.56
C ALA A 152 -6.98 -22.33 -1.20
N TYR A 153 -7.34 -21.05 -1.20
CA TYR A 153 -7.53 -20.20 0.00
C TYR A 153 -8.98 -19.66 0.12
N GLN A 154 -9.95 -20.43 -0.38
CA GLN A 154 -11.37 -20.30 -0.08
C GLN A 154 -11.83 -21.59 0.63
#